data_AF-A0A2G6K6G3-F1
#
_entry.id   AF-A0A2G6K6G3-F1
#
_cell.length_a   1.000
_cell.length_b   1.000
_cell.length_c   1.000
_cell.angle_alpha   90.00
_cell.angle_beta   90.00
_cell.angle_gamma   90.00
#
_symmetry.space_group_name_H-M   'P 1'
#
loop_
_entity.id
_entity.type
_entity.pdbx_description
1 polymer ?
#
loop_
_entity_poly.entity_id
_entity_poly.type
_entity_poly.pdbx_seq_one_letter_code
_entity_poly.pdbx_strand_id
1 'polypeptide(L)'
;MLEHPSVNTIKTLTGRNSGSYKFIETELILDVRDLKRAHAASIQLEKSIKTQVQNVDHILIHYEPMIKETQLIAVMLDELGGNISGEFGAAPYIALIRKHIEHEEIVEQKILINPFISQKTGKGIALAEFFARQHISYSR
;
A
#
# COMPACT_ATOMS: atom_id res chain seq x y z
N MET A 1 -11.86 -2.96 -17.48
CA MET A 1 -12.26 -2.49 -16.14
C MET A 1 -11.43 -1.26 -15.84
N LEU A 2 -12.02 -0.20 -15.29
CA LEU A 2 -11.26 1.01 -14.91
C LEU A 2 -10.38 0.67 -13.71
N GLU A 3 -9.15 0.22 -13.98
CA GLU A 3 -8.17 -0.07 -12.95
C GLU A 3 -7.41 1.22 -12.63
N HIS A 4 -7.77 1.85 -11.52
CA HIS A 4 -6.94 2.90 -10.92
C HIS A 4 -6.15 2.27 -9.77
N PRO A 5 -4.81 2.42 -9.73
CA PRO A 5 -3.95 1.68 -8.80
C PRO A 5 -4.24 1.96 -7.32
N SER A 6 -4.85 3.10 -7.01
CA SER A 6 -5.26 3.45 -5.66
C SER A 6 -6.59 2.85 -5.22
N VAL A 7 -7.39 2.28 -6.13
CA VAL A 7 -8.67 1.67 -5.77
C VAL A 7 -8.41 0.25 -5.30
N ASN A 8 -8.63 0.00 -4.02
CA ASN A 8 -8.54 -1.34 -3.43
C ASN A 8 -9.85 -2.10 -3.64
N THR A 9 -10.98 -1.49 -3.32
CA THR A 9 -12.31 -2.13 -3.39
C THR A 9 -13.37 -1.13 -3.85
N ILE A 10 -14.34 -1.59 -4.65
CA ILE A 10 -15.59 -0.86 -4.96
C ILE A 10 -16.66 -1.42 -4.01
N LYS A 11 -17.08 -0.64 -3.00
CA LYS A 11 -18.12 -1.05 -2.05
C LYS A 11 -19.50 -1.04 -2.70
N THR A 12 -19.80 0.04 -3.41
CA THR A 12 -21.06 0.22 -4.12
C THR A 12 -20.81 0.91 -5.46
N LEU A 13 -21.60 0.54 -6.45
CA LEU A 13 -21.66 1.23 -7.74
C LEU A 13 -23.12 1.26 -8.17
N THR A 14 -23.69 2.46 -8.23
CA THR A 14 -25.05 2.67 -8.70
C THR A 14 -25.04 3.64 -9.87
N GLY A 15 -25.94 3.39 -10.80
CA GLY A 15 -26.11 4.22 -11.98
C GLY A 15 -27.59 4.39 -12.28
N ARG A 16 -28.01 5.60 -12.63
CA ARG A 16 -29.38 5.85 -13.10
C ARG A 16 -29.39 6.77 -14.30
N ASN A 17 -30.36 6.54 -15.18
CA ASN A 17 -30.61 7.41 -16.32
C ASN A 17 -31.71 8.41 -15.95
N SER A 18 -31.53 9.66 -16.36
CA SER A 18 -32.58 10.69 -16.35
C SER A 18 -32.61 11.33 -17.74
N GLY A 19 -33.58 10.93 -18.55
CA GLY A 19 -33.58 11.24 -19.98
C GLY A 19 -32.34 10.67 -20.68
N SER A 20 -31.64 11.51 -21.45
CA SER A 20 -30.38 11.15 -22.13
C SER A 20 -29.16 11.13 -21.22
N TYR A 21 -29.29 11.58 -19.97
CA TYR A 21 -28.19 11.78 -19.04
C TYR A 21 -28.07 10.63 -18.05
N LYS A 22 -26.82 10.36 -17.63
CA LYS A 22 -26.47 9.32 -16.69
C LYS A 22 -25.89 9.93 -15.42
N PHE A 23 -26.29 9.36 -14.29
CA PHE A 23 -25.81 9.70 -12.96
C PHE A 23 -25.12 8.46 -12.40
N ILE A 24 -23.92 8.64 -11.89
CA ILE A 24 -23.10 7.56 -11.32
C ILE A 24 -22.78 7.93 -9.88
N GLU A 25 -22.96 6.98 -8.97
CA GLU A 25 -22.61 7.13 -7.56
C GLU A 25 -21.87 5.87 -7.10
N THR A 26 -20.74 6.04 -6.41
CA THR A 26 -19.90 4.94 -5.99
C THR A 26 -19.20 5.22 -4.66
N GLU A 27 -19.12 4.19 -3.83
CA GLU A 27 -18.27 4.16 -2.63
C GLU A 27 -17.04 3.28 -2.88
N LEU A 28 -15.86 3.81 -2.54
CA LEU A 28 -14.56 3.17 -2.79
C LEU A 28 -13.75 3.02 -1.50
N ILE A 29 -12.99 1.93 -1.38
CA ILE A 29 -11.85 1.85 -0.46
C ILE A 29 -10.58 2.20 -1.24
N LEU A 30 -9.85 3.21 -0.76
CA LEU A 30 -8.60 3.65 -1.39
C LEU A 30 -7.38 3.26 -0.55
N ASP A 31 -6.37 2.64 -1.17
CA ASP A 31 -5.05 2.44 -0.56
C ASP A 31 -4.17 3.67 -0.82
N VAL A 32 -4.41 4.72 -0.04
CA VAL A 32 -3.68 5.99 -0.10
C VAL A 32 -3.30 6.46 1.29
N ARG A 33 -2.16 7.13 1.38
CA ARG A 33 -1.56 7.54 2.67
C ARG A 33 -2.14 8.82 3.25
N ASP A 34 -2.82 9.63 2.44
CA ASP A 34 -3.30 10.95 2.85
C ASP A 34 -4.53 11.40 2.03
N LEU A 35 -5.28 12.35 2.59
CA LEU A 35 -6.49 12.90 1.99
C LEU A 35 -6.22 13.59 0.63
N LYS A 36 -5.05 14.20 0.45
CA LYS A 36 -4.69 14.88 -0.80
C LYS A 36 -4.56 13.90 -1.95
N ARG A 37 -3.93 12.74 -1.72
CA ARG A 37 -3.85 11.64 -2.68
C ARG A 37 -5.22 11.01 -2.95
N ALA A 38 -6.04 10.87 -1.92
CA ALA A 38 -7.41 10.37 -2.07
C ALA A 38 -8.24 11.28 -3.01
N HIS A 39 -8.18 12.59 -2.77
CA HIS A 39 -8.83 13.58 -3.63
C HIS A 39 -8.28 13.57 -5.06
N ALA A 40 -6.96 13.47 -5.23
CA ALA A 40 -6.34 13.38 -6.55
C ALA A 40 -6.77 12.11 -7.32
N ALA A 41 -6.90 10.98 -6.63
CA ALA A 41 -7.42 9.73 -7.22
C ALA A 41 -8.88 9.88 -7.64
N SER A 42 -9.72 10.50 -6.80
CA SER A 42 -11.12 10.79 -7.12
C SER A 42 -11.26 11.63 -8.39
N ILE A 43 -10.46 12.69 -8.55
CA ILE A 43 -10.47 13.53 -9.77
C ILE A 43 -10.08 12.71 -11.00
N GLN A 44 -9.06 11.85 -10.89
CA GLN A 44 -8.61 11.01 -12.01
C GLN A 44 -9.68 10.00 -12.42
N LEU A 45 -10.33 9.36 -11.45
CA LEU A 45 -11.45 8.46 -11.67
C LEU A 45 -12.62 9.16 -12.36
N GLU A 46 -13.03 10.34 -11.87
CA GLU A 46 -14.12 11.12 -12.46
C GLU A 46 -13.84 11.43 -13.93
N LYS A 47 -12.62 11.91 -14.24
CA LYS A 47 -12.21 12.18 -15.62
C LYS A 47 -12.26 10.92 -16.47
N SER A 48 -11.72 9.81 -15.97
CA SER A 48 -11.68 8.55 -16.69
C SER A 48 -13.07 8.00 -17.00
N ILE A 49 -13.99 8.07 -16.03
CA ILE A 49 -15.39 7.68 -16.20
C ILE A 49 -16.07 8.57 -17.26
N LYS A 50 -15.90 9.90 -17.19
CA LYS A 50 -16.46 10.83 -18.18
C LYS A 50 -15.92 10.60 -19.60
N THR A 51 -14.67 10.15 -19.73
CA THR A 51 -14.10 9.78 -21.04
C THR A 51 -14.69 8.49 -21.60
N GLN A 52 -14.97 7.50 -20.74
CA GLN A 52 -15.41 6.17 -21.18
C GLN A 52 -16.93 6.01 -21.27
N VAL A 53 -17.68 6.81 -20.52
CA VAL A 53 -19.14 6.72 -20.44
C VAL A 53 -19.76 7.98 -21.03
N GLN A 54 -20.46 7.82 -22.15
CA GLN A 54 -21.16 8.93 -22.80
C GLN A 54 -22.34 9.43 -21.96
N ASN A 55 -22.59 10.74 -22.05
CA ASN A 55 -23.69 11.48 -21.43
C ASN A 55 -23.74 11.35 -19.89
N VAL A 56 -22.60 11.26 -19.24
CA VAL A 56 -22.55 11.35 -17.77
C VAL A 56 -22.64 12.82 -17.36
N ASP A 57 -23.70 13.16 -16.64
CA ASP A 57 -23.93 14.51 -16.13
C ASP A 57 -23.26 14.70 -14.78
N HIS A 58 -23.47 13.75 -13.86
CA HIS A 58 -22.96 13.80 -12.51
C HIS A 58 -22.31 12.49 -12.08
N ILE A 59 -21.17 12.60 -11.37
CA ILE A 59 -20.48 11.49 -10.73
C ILE A 59 -20.24 11.88 -9.28
N LEU A 60 -20.75 11.06 -8.36
CA LEU A 60 -20.50 11.19 -6.93
C LEU A 60 -19.59 10.05 -6.48
N ILE A 61 -18.42 10.39 -5.96
CA ILE A 61 -17.44 9.41 -5.45
C ILE A 61 -17.27 9.66 -3.96
N HIS A 62 -17.78 8.74 -3.16
CA HIS A 62 -17.48 8.63 -1.74
C HIS A 62 -16.29 7.68 -1.57
N TYR A 63 -15.37 7.97 -0.66
CA TYR A 63 -14.23 7.09 -0.41
C TYR A 63 -13.81 7.06 1.05
N GLU A 64 -13.30 5.91 1.46
CA GLU A 64 -12.72 5.66 2.76
C GLU A 64 -11.28 5.13 2.61
N PRO A 65 -10.39 5.36 3.59
CA PRO A 65 -9.06 4.77 3.57
C PRO A 65 -9.12 3.26 3.79
N MET A 66 -8.20 2.54 3.16
CA MET A 66 -7.95 1.14 3.49
C MET A 66 -7.42 1.02 4.92
N ILE A 67 -8.16 0.35 5.80
CA ILE A 67 -7.68 -0.04 7.12
C ILE A 67 -6.85 -1.31 6.96
N LYS A 68 -5.60 -1.29 7.45
CA LYS A 68 -4.71 -2.47 7.45
C LYS A 68 -4.77 -3.12 8.82
N GLU A 69 -5.15 -4.40 8.88
CA GLU A 69 -5.18 -5.17 10.13
C GLU A 69 -3.78 -5.65 10.54
N THR A 70 -2.91 -5.87 9.56
CA THR A 70 -1.53 -6.31 9.79
C THR A 70 -0.52 -5.38 9.13
N GLN A 71 0.67 -5.32 9.71
CA GLN A 71 1.84 -4.65 9.14
C GLN A 71 3.02 -5.61 9.05
N LEU A 72 3.85 -5.43 8.02
CA LEU A 72 5.08 -6.17 7.83
C LEU A 72 6.28 -5.31 8.22
N ILE A 73 7.08 -5.80 9.16
CA ILE A 73 8.26 -5.11 9.68
C ILE A 73 9.51 -5.93 9.37
N ALA A 74 10.59 -5.27 8.97
CA ALA A 74 11.92 -5.85 8.87
C ALA A 74 12.76 -5.48 10.10
N VAL A 75 13.36 -6.50 10.71
CA VAL A 75 14.33 -6.37 11.79
C VAL A 75 15.64 -6.98 11.32
N MET A 76 16.72 -6.22 11.41
CA MET A 76 18.05 -6.67 11.00
C MET A 76 18.65 -7.54 12.11
N LEU A 77 19.22 -8.69 11.77
CA LEU A 77 19.76 -9.64 12.73
C LEU A 77 21.20 -10.03 12.39
N ASP A 78 22.02 -10.21 13.43
CA ASP A 78 23.40 -10.69 13.29
C ASP A 78 23.47 -12.22 13.08
N GLU A 79 22.43 -12.95 13.49
CA GLU A 79 22.34 -14.42 13.37
C GLU A 79 20.90 -14.91 13.17
N LEU A 80 20.74 -16.17 12.73
CA LEU A 80 19.46 -16.83 12.47
C LEU A 80 18.70 -17.08 13.79
N GLY A 81 18.07 -16.04 14.34
CA GLY A 81 17.25 -16.10 15.56
C GLY A 81 17.80 -15.31 16.75
N GLY A 82 18.86 -14.53 16.56
CA GLY A 82 19.55 -13.83 17.65
C GLY A 82 19.29 -12.33 17.72
N ASN A 83 20.32 -11.60 18.16
CA ASN A 83 20.23 -10.19 18.52
C ASN A 83 19.92 -9.28 17.33
N ILE A 84 19.17 -8.20 17.61
CA ILE A 84 18.97 -7.11 16.66
C ILE A 84 20.33 -6.49 16.36
N SER A 85 20.67 -6.41 15.08
CA SER A 85 21.95 -5.87 14.63
C SER A 85 22.01 -4.35 14.84
N GLY A 86 23.15 -3.86 15.34
CA GLY A 86 23.45 -2.42 15.38
C GLY A 86 23.90 -1.86 14.03
N GLU A 87 24.18 -2.72 13.04
CA GLU A 87 24.68 -2.31 11.73
C GLU A 87 23.66 -2.64 10.63
N PHE A 88 22.66 -1.77 10.47
CA PHE A 88 21.54 -1.94 9.52
C PHE A 88 21.95 -2.44 8.12
N GLY A 89 23.01 -1.87 7.55
CA GLY A 89 23.47 -2.25 6.20
C GLY A 89 24.29 -3.54 6.15
N ALA A 90 24.97 -3.90 7.24
CA ALA A 90 25.92 -5.01 7.28
C ALA A 90 25.35 -6.29 7.89
N ALA A 91 24.18 -6.21 8.54
CA ALA A 91 23.51 -7.35 9.12
C ALA A 91 23.28 -8.47 8.10
N PRO A 92 23.71 -9.71 8.38
CA PRO A 92 23.60 -10.84 7.45
C PRO A 92 22.18 -11.37 7.28
N TYR A 93 21.27 -11.11 8.23
CA TYR A 93 19.91 -11.64 8.19
C TYR A 93 18.85 -10.55 8.40
N ILE A 94 17.66 -10.83 7.88
CA ILE A 94 16.46 -9.99 7.99
C ILE A 94 15.33 -10.86 8.53
N ALA A 95 14.80 -10.55 9.70
CA ALA A 95 13.52 -11.08 10.15
C ALA A 95 12.39 -10.20 9.61
N LEU A 96 11.54 -10.80 8.78
CA LEU A 96 10.28 -10.23 8.34
C LEU A 96 9.19 -10.72 9.29
N ILE A 97 8.63 -9.80 10.07
CA ILE A 97 7.61 -10.06 11.08
C ILE A 97 6.31 -9.39 10.63
N ARG A 98 5.29 -10.19 10.37
CA ARG A 98 3.93 -9.71 10.20
C ARG A 98 3.28 -9.68 11.57
N LYS A 99 2.83 -8.51 12.00
CA LYS A 99 2.08 -8.36 13.26
C LYS A 99 0.73 -7.71 13.04
N HIS A 100 -0.24 -8.07 13.89
CA HIS A 100 -1.49 -7.35 13.99
C HIS A 100 -1.22 -5.92 14.47
N ILE A 101 -1.87 -4.91 13.88
CA ILE A 101 -1.62 -3.51 14.24
C ILE A 101 -2.16 -3.19 15.63
N GLU A 102 -3.38 -3.65 15.95
CA GLU A 102 -4.03 -3.32 17.23
C GLU A 102 -3.49 -4.12 18.43
N HIS A 103 -3.36 -5.45 18.29
CA HIS A 103 -2.96 -6.34 19.39
C HIS A 103 -1.45 -6.59 19.45
N GLU A 104 -0.68 -6.09 18.49
CA GLU A 104 0.76 -6.34 18.32
C GLU A 104 1.17 -7.82 18.19
N GLU A 105 0.21 -8.73 18.07
CA GLU A 105 0.44 -10.17 17.96
C GLU A 105 1.17 -10.52 16.66
N ILE A 106 2.19 -11.38 16.76
CA ILE A 106 2.92 -11.89 15.60
C ILE A 106 2.04 -12.93 14.89
N VAL A 107 1.66 -12.61 13.65
CA VAL A 107 0.86 -13.48 12.78
C VAL A 107 1.77 -14.42 11.98
N GLU A 108 2.93 -13.91 11.56
CA GLU A 108 3.87 -14.65 10.73
C GLU A 108 5.30 -14.12 10.96
N GLN A 109 6.28 -15.02 10.95
CA GLN A 109 7.69 -14.67 10.98
C GLN A 109 8.47 -15.47 9.92
N LYS A 110 9.31 -14.77 9.16
CA LYS A 110 10.23 -15.37 8.20
C LYS A 110 11.60 -14.74 8.33
N ILE A 111 12.66 -15.56 8.28
CA ILE A 111 14.05 -15.07 8.22
C ILE A 111 14.57 -15.20 6.80
N LEU A 112 15.22 -14.15 6.31
CA LEU A 112 15.88 -14.08 5.02
C LEU A 112 17.37 -13.75 5.20
N ILE A 113 18.19 -14.19 4.27
CA ILE A 113 19.57 -13.67 4.13
C ILE A 113 19.48 -12.27 3.53
N ASN A 114 20.28 -11.33 4.03
CA ASN A 114 20.38 -9.99 3.47
C ASN A 114 20.83 -10.07 1.99
N PRO A 115 19.96 -9.70 1.03
CA PRO A 115 20.27 -9.86 -0.39
C PRO A 115 21.40 -8.93 -0.86
N PHE A 116 21.75 -7.91 -0.08
CA PHE A 116 22.80 -6.94 -0.38
C PHE A 116 24.07 -7.15 0.44
N ILE A 117 24.21 -8.28 1.15
CA ILE A 117 25.35 -8.54 2.04
C ILE A 117 26.70 -8.51 1.30
N SER A 118 26.72 -8.95 0.04
CA SER A 118 27.93 -9.00 -0.79
C SER A 118 28.32 -7.67 -1.44
N GLN A 119 27.47 -6.64 -1.34
CA GLN A 119 27.72 -5.34 -1.96
C GLN A 119 28.78 -4.55 -1.18
N LYS A 120 29.82 -4.03 -1.82
CA LYS A 120 30.96 -3.38 -1.11
C LYS A 120 30.56 -2.10 -0.37
N THR A 121 29.68 -1.28 -0.93
CA THR A 121 29.26 0.01 -0.37
C THR A 121 27.77 0.25 -0.63
N GLY A 122 27.11 1.09 0.17
CA GLY A 122 25.70 1.47 -0.07
C GLY A 122 24.66 0.40 0.30
N LYS A 123 25.04 -0.66 1.03
CA LYS A 123 24.13 -1.74 1.45
C LYS A 123 22.86 -1.22 2.15
N GLY A 124 23.02 -0.26 3.06
CA GLY A 124 21.89 0.33 3.79
C GLY A 124 20.92 1.10 2.90
N ILE A 125 21.40 1.77 1.86
CA ILE A 125 20.53 2.45 0.89
C ILE A 125 19.76 1.42 0.07
N ALA A 126 20.44 0.37 -0.41
CA ALA A 126 19.80 -0.71 -1.15
C ALA A 126 18.71 -1.42 -0.33
N LEU A 127 18.97 -1.68 0.96
CA LEU A 127 17.96 -2.22 1.89
C LEU A 127 16.78 -1.27 2.09
N ALA A 128 17.04 0.02 2.32
CA ALA A 128 15.98 1.03 2.48
C ALA A 128 15.08 1.11 1.24
N GLU A 129 15.66 1.09 0.04
CA GLU A 129 14.91 1.09 -1.22
C GLU A 129 14.13 -0.20 -1.41
N PHE A 130 14.73 -1.35 -1.08
CA PHE A 130 14.06 -2.65 -1.13
C PHE A 130 12.82 -2.68 -0.23
N PHE A 131 12.95 -2.25 1.03
CA PHE A 131 11.82 -2.18 1.96
C PHE A 131 10.76 -1.17 1.51
N ALA A 132 11.15 0.00 1.01
CA ALA A 132 10.22 1.02 0.52
C ALA A 132 9.35 0.52 -0.64
N ARG A 133 9.95 -0.22 -1.59
CA ARG A 133 9.25 -0.82 -2.73
C ARG A 133 8.24 -1.89 -2.32
N GLN A 134 8.52 -2.60 -1.23
CA GLN A 134 7.66 -3.67 -0.70
C GLN A 134 6.71 -3.18 0.41
N HIS A 135 6.70 -1.88 0.71
CA HIS A 135 5.94 -1.29 1.82
C HIS A 135 6.23 -1.93 3.19
N ILE A 136 7.49 -2.33 3.39
CA ILE A 136 7.98 -2.91 4.64
C ILE A 136 8.50 -1.79 5.54
N SER A 137 8.01 -1.73 6.76
CA SER A 137 8.53 -0.84 7.79
C SER A 137 9.82 -1.42 8.37
N TYR A 138 10.79 -0.60 8.75
CA TYR A 138 12.03 -1.09 9.36
C TYR A 138 12.54 -0.10 10.40
N SER A 139 13.14 -0.62 11.47
CA SER A 139 13.93 0.23 12.38
C SER A 139 15.35 0.35 11.85
N ARG A 140 15.93 1.53 12.07
CA ARG A 140 17.37 1.75 11.96
C ARG A 140 18.06 1.37 13.27
#